data_AF-A8TPA2-F1
#
_entry.id   AF-A8TPA2-F1
#
_cell.length_a   1.000
_cell.length_b   1.000
_cell.length_c   1.000
_cell.angle_alpha   90.00
_cell.angle_beta   90.00
_cell.angle_gamma   90.00
#
_symmetry.space_group_name_H-M   'P 1'
#
loop_
_entity.id
_entity.type
_entity.pdbx_description
1 polymer ?
#
loop_
_entity_poly.entity_id
_entity_poly.type
_entity_poly.pdbx_seq_one_letter_code
_entity_poly.pdbx_strand_id
1 'polypeptide(L)'
;MPIPAYLTLSGANQGDMSSGASGADSIGTLSKSDHENEIQVQAFKMNIVVPKDPQSGQPTGRRIHTGITFTKVMDKSSPMIMQALATGEQIKKAIFKFFRTSSGGTQRLFWKSLDGVSPWAII
;
A
#
# COMPACT_ATOMS: atom_id res chain seq x y z
N MET A 1 -10.30 -17.26 0.82
CA MET A 1 -9.29 -16.24 0.45
C MET A 1 -9.43 -15.05 1.39
N PRO A 2 -8.33 -14.45 1.85
CA PRO A 2 -8.38 -13.18 2.58
C PRO A 2 -8.97 -12.07 1.69
N ILE A 3 -9.57 -11.04 2.31
CA ILE A 3 -10.11 -9.88 1.58
C ILE A 3 -8.92 -9.01 1.15
N PRO A 4 -8.75 -8.71 -0.15
CA PRO A 4 -7.65 -7.85 -0.61
C PRO A 4 -7.82 -6.43 -0.08
N ALA A 5 -6.70 -5.76 0.16
CA ALA A 5 -6.66 -4.33 0.39
C ALA A 5 -6.50 -3.59 -0.95
N TYR A 6 -6.69 -2.28 -0.94
CA TYR A 6 -6.49 -1.44 -2.12
C TYR A 6 -5.54 -0.29 -1.81
N LEU A 7 -4.75 0.10 -2.80
CA LEU A 7 -3.75 1.16 -2.66
C LEU A 7 -3.99 2.25 -3.71
N THR A 8 -4.20 3.48 -3.24
CA THR A 8 -4.11 4.68 -4.08
C THR A 8 -2.68 5.20 -4.03
N LEU A 9 -2.02 5.34 -5.17
CA LEU A 9 -0.59 5.68 -5.25
C LEU A 9 -0.36 6.85 -6.21
N SER A 10 0.39 7.86 -5.77
CA SER A 10 0.81 9.00 -6.61
C SER A 10 2.29 9.32 -6.42
N GLY A 11 2.99 9.48 -7.55
CA GLY A 11 4.39 9.85 -7.64
C GLY A 11 4.59 11.36 -7.82
N ALA A 12 5.77 11.86 -7.46
CA ALA A 12 6.10 13.27 -7.61
C ALA A 12 6.09 13.75 -9.08
N ASN A 13 6.56 12.89 -9.99
CA ASN A 13 6.76 13.15 -11.40
C ASN A 13 5.70 12.44 -12.26
N GLN A 14 5.29 11.23 -11.86
CA GLN A 14 4.35 10.39 -12.62
C GLN A 14 2.87 10.66 -12.35
N GLY A 15 2.54 11.47 -11.34
CA GLY A 15 1.14 11.76 -10.98
C GLY A 15 0.42 10.52 -10.42
N ASP A 16 -0.83 10.28 -10.81
CA ASP A 16 -1.66 9.18 -10.28
C ASP A 16 -1.29 7.82 -10.88
N MET A 17 -0.36 7.12 -10.21
CA MET A 17 0.16 5.83 -10.65
C MET A 17 -0.85 4.68 -10.51
N SER A 18 -1.82 4.78 -9.61
CA SER A 18 -2.83 3.72 -9.42
C SER A 18 -3.99 3.78 -10.43
N SER A 19 -4.05 4.81 -11.28
CA SER A 19 -5.15 5.01 -12.22
C SER A 19 -5.27 3.85 -13.24
N GLY A 20 -6.43 3.19 -13.24
CA GLY A 20 -6.68 1.99 -14.04
C GLY A 20 -5.87 0.75 -13.64
N ALA A 21 -5.22 0.73 -12.48
CA ALA A 21 -4.41 -0.41 -12.05
C ALA A 21 -5.23 -1.68 -11.86
N SER A 22 -6.49 -1.58 -11.41
CA SER A 22 -7.41 -2.72 -11.30
C SER A 22 -8.51 -2.72 -12.36
N GLY A 23 -8.30 -2.00 -13.48
CA GLY A 23 -9.21 -2.05 -14.62
C GLY A 23 -9.16 -3.41 -15.35
N ALA A 24 -10.18 -3.69 -16.15
CA ALA A 24 -10.28 -4.94 -16.92
C ALA A 24 -9.08 -5.16 -17.85
N ASP A 25 -8.57 -4.09 -18.49
CA ASP A 25 -7.38 -4.17 -19.36
C ASP A 25 -6.09 -4.46 -18.59
N SER A 26 -6.09 -4.24 -17.27
CA SER A 26 -4.91 -4.33 -16.41
C SER A 26 -4.80 -5.70 -15.74
N ILE A 27 -5.90 -6.16 -15.11
CA ILE A 27 -5.92 -7.41 -14.33
C ILE A 27 -7.01 -8.40 -14.77
N GLY A 28 -7.66 -8.16 -15.91
CA GLY A 28 -8.67 -9.05 -16.48
C GLY A 28 -9.84 -9.30 -15.54
N THR A 29 -10.14 -10.57 -15.30
CA THR A 29 -11.28 -11.03 -14.49
C THR A 29 -11.19 -10.69 -13.00
N LEU A 30 -10.02 -10.25 -12.53
CA LEU A 30 -9.84 -9.79 -11.15
C LEU A 30 -10.34 -8.36 -10.92
N SER A 31 -10.71 -7.65 -11.99
CA SER A 31 -11.20 -6.27 -11.94
C SER A 31 -12.50 -6.16 -11.15
N LYS A 32 -12.63 -5.05 -10.43
CA LYS A 32 -13.86 -4.65 -9.73
C LYS A 32 -14.15 -3.20 -10.03
N SER A 33 -15.39 -2.92 -10.45
CA SER A 33 -15.88 -1.60 -10.83
C SER A 33 -15.55 -0.51 -9.80
N ASP A 34 -15.68 -0.83 -8.52
CA ASP A 34 -15.57 0.15 -7.45
C ASP A 34 -14.11 0.50 -7.10
N HIS A 35 -13.14 -0.22 -7.68
CA HIS A 35 -11.71 -0.13 -7.35
C HIS A 35 -10.80 -0.03 -8.57
N GLU A 36 -11.32 0.28 -9.77
CA GLU A 36 -10.54 0.29 -11.02
C GLU A 36 -9.28 1.17 -10.95
N ASN A 37 -9.35 2.27 -10.19
CA ASN A 37 -8.26 3.26 -10.03
C ASN A 37 -7.38 3.03 -8.79
N GLU A 38 -7.45 1.83 -8.23
CA GLU A 38 -6.64 1.43 -7.08
C GLU A 38 -5.86 0.15 -7.40
N ILE A 39 -4.71 0.00 -6.78
CA ILE A 39 -3.90 -1.22 -6.90
C ILE A 39 -4.46 -2.26 -5.93
N GLN A 40 -4.73 -3.47 -6.42
CA GLN A 40 -5.15 -4.59 -5.56
C GLN A 40 -3.95 -5.17 -4.78
N VAL A 41 -4.02 -5.11 -3.46
CA VAL A 41 -2.98 -5.56 -2.53
C VAL A 41 -3.37 -6.91 -1.92
N GLN A 42 -2.54 -7.91 -2.15
CA GLN A 42 -2.72 -9.30 -1.71
C GLN A 42 -2.07 -9.58 -0.35
N ALA A 43 -0.95 -8.91 -0.06
CA ALA A 43 -0.28 -8.99 1.23
C ALA A 43 0.25 -7.61 1.64
N PHE A 44 0.24 -7.36 2.94
CA PHE A 44 0.74 -6.12 3.53
C PHE A 44 1.56 -6.43 4.77
N LYS A 45 2.74 -5.83 4.86
CA LYS A 45 3.64 -5.94 6.01
C LYS A 45 4.14 -4.55 6.38
N MET A 46 3.97 -4.21 7.65
CA MET A 46 4.55 -3.02 8.26
C MET A 46 5.18 -3.46 9.58
N ASN A 47 6.39 -2.98 9.87
CA ASN A 47 7.05 -3.23 11.13
C ASN A 47 7.39 -1.90 11.81
N ILE A 48 7.18 -1.87 13.13
CA ILE A 48 7.50 -0.72 13.97
C ILE A 48 8.30 -1.27 15.14
N VAL A 49 9.55 -0.84 15.22
CA VAL A 49 10.51 -1.33 16.22
C VAL A 49 10.74 -0.24 17.24
N VAL A 50 10.63 -0.59 18.53
CA VAL A 50 11.09 0.28 19.62
C VAL A 50 12.44 -0.26 20.07
N PRO A 51 13.55 0.52 19.95
CA PRO A 51 14.85 0.10 20.44
C PRO A 51 14.80 -0.19 21.95
N LYS A 52 15.42 -1.31 22.35
CA LYS A 52 15.47 -1.76 23.74
C LYS A 52 16.90 -2.06 24.14
N ASP A 53 17.21 -1.84 25.41
CA ASP A 53 18.47 -2.25 26.02
C ASP A 53 18.53 -3.79 26.12
N PRO A 54 19.62 -4.45 25.67
CA PRO A 54 19.70 -5.91 25.65
C PRO A 54 19.67 -6.60 27.02
N GLN A 55 20.14 -5.94 28.08
CA GLN A 55 20.23 -6.54 29.41
C GLN A 55 18.96 -6.33 30.24
N SER A 56 18.34 -5.14 30.13
CA SER A 56 17.19 -4.74 30.95
C SER A 56 15.85 -4.83 30.20
N GLY A 57 15.86 -4.88 28.87
CA GLY A 57 14.65 -4.85 28.03
C GLY A 57 13.93 -3.50 28.01
N GLN A 58 14.48 -2.48 28.66
CA GLN A 58 13.87 -1.15 28.75
C GLN A 58 13.98 -0.39 27.43
N PRO A 59 12.98 0.44 27.06
CA PRO A 59 13.04 1.26 25.86
C PRO A 59 14.17 2.29 25.94
N THR A 60 15.07 2.29 24.95
CA THR A 60 16.22 3.21 24.90
C THR A 60 16.05 4.36 23.91
N GLY A 61 14.97 4.35 23.12
CA GLY A 61 14.78 5.33 22.06
C GLY A 61 13.35 5.45 21.56
N ARG A 62 13.18 6.33 20.56
CA ARG A 62 11.90 6.52 19.88
C ARG A 62 11.60 5.32 18.97
N ARG A 63 10.31 5.07 18.72
CA ARG A 63 9.85 4.13 17.70
C ARG A 63 10.46 4.43 16.33
N ILE A 64 10.89 3.38 15.65
CA ILE A 64 11.44 3.38 14.30
C ILE A 64 10.40 2.70 13.40
N HIS A 65 9.88 3.44 12.44
CA HIS A 65 9.02 2.89 11.40
C HIS A 65 9.90 2.30 10.31
N THR A 66 9.79 1.00 10.06
CA THR A 66 10.44 0.40 8.89
C THR A 66 9.60 0.65 7.64
N GLY A 67 10.19 0.43 6.46
CA GLY A 67 9.43 0.42 5.22
C GLY A 67 8.23 -0.51 5.27
N ILE A 68 7.17 -0.12 4.59
CA ILE A 68 6.00 -0.93 4.27
C ILE A 68 6.37 -1.76 3.03
N THR A 69 6.10 -3.05 3.11
CA THR A 69 6.20 -3.95 1.97
C THR A 69 4.83 -4.53 1.69
N PHE A 70 4.44 -4.53 0.42
CA PHE A 70 3.17 -5.08 -0.01
C PHE A 70 3.34 -5.93 -1.26
N THR A 71 2.42 -6.86 -1.46
CA THR A 71 2.40 -7.75 -2.62
C THR A 71 1.17 -7.47 -3.44
N LYS A 72 1.36 -7.34 -4.75
CA LYS A 72 0.32 -7.13 -5.76
C LYS A 72 0.58 -8.05 -6.95
N VAL A 73 -0.43 -8.20 -7.80
CA VAL A 73 -0.25 -8.83 -9.13
C VAL A 73 0.48 -7.87 -10.08
N MET A 74 0.99 -8.37 -11.20
CA MET A 74 1.47 -7.49 -12.25
C MET A 74 0.29 -6.80 -12.91
N ASP A 75 0.30 -5.47 -12.87
CA ASP A 75 -0.79 -4.62 -13.38
C ASP A 75 -0.19 -3.37 -14.05
N LYS A 76 -1.03 -2.49 -14.60
CA LYS A 76 -0.63 -1.24 -15.27
C LYS A 76 0.28 -0.33 -14.44
N SER A 77 0.16 -0.34 -13.11
CA SER A 77 0.99 0.46 -12.21
C SER A 77 2.39 -0.13 -11.99
N SER A 78 2.61 -1.42 -12.29
CA SER A 78 3.89 -2.10 -12.06
C SER A 78 5.08 -1.42 -12.75
N PRO A 79 5.07 -1.12 -14.06
CA PRO A 79 6.18 -0.42 -14.71
C PRO A 79 6.42 0.98 -14.13
N MET A 80 5.36 1.68 -13.70
CA MET A 80 5.46 3.01 -13.09
C MET A 80 6.18 2.95 -11.73
N ILE A 81 5.83 1.95 -10.90
CA ILE A 81 6.49 1.69 -9.62
C ILE A 81 7.96 1.30 -9.83
N MET A 82 8.26 0.46 -10.82
CA MET A 82 9.64 0.07 -11.14
C MET A 82 10.47 1.26 -11.60
N GLN A 83 9.91 2.15 -12.42
CA GLN A 83 10.56 3.39 -12.84
C GLN A 83 10.81 4.32 -11.65
N ALA A 84 9.82 4.47 -10.75
CA ALA A 84 9.96 5.28 -9.55
C ALA A 84 11.08 4.73 -8.65
N LEU A 85 11.16 3.41 -8.49
CA LEU A 85 12.22 2.75 -7.72
C LEU A 85 13.61 2.95 -8.35
N ALA A 86 13.72 2.78 -9.68
CA ALA A 86 14.98 2.93 -10.40
C ALA A 86 15.52 4.37 -10.40
N THR A 87 14.62 5.36 -10.37
CA THR A 87 14.98 6.79 -10.40
C THR A 87 15.00 7.45 -9.03
N GLY A 88 14.57 6.75 -7.97
CA GLY A 88 14.40 7.33 -6.65
C GLY A 88 13.30 8.41 -6.60
N GLU A 89 12.27 8.29 -7.45
CA GLU A 89 11.14 9.23 -7.45
C GLU A 89 10.41 9.20 -6.10
N GLN A 90 10.18 10.37 -5.52
CA GLN A 90 9.43 10.48 -4.27
C GLN A 90 7.94 10.16 -4.47
N ILE A 91 7.41 9.31 -3.60
CA ILE A 91 5.98 9.03 -3.53
C ILE A 91 5.29 10.15 -2.76
N LYS A 92 4.42 10.91 -3.45
CA LYS A 92 3.63 12.00 -2.83
C LYS A 92 2.49 11.46 -1.99
N LYS A 93 1.88 10.36 -2.42
CA LYS A 93 0.68 9.81 -1.78
C LYS A 93 0.66 8.29 -1.90
N ALA A 94 0.44 7.61 -0.77
CA ALA A 94 0.16 6.19 -0.74
C ALA A 94 -0.91 5.93 0.34
N ILE A 95 -2.14 5.70 -0.08
CA ILE A 95 -3.25 5.37 0.82
C ILE A 95 -3.58 3.89 0.70
N PHE A 96 -3.34 3.14 1.76
CA PHE A 96 -3.82 1.77 1.88
C PHE A 96 -5.21 1.76 2.50
N LYS A 97 -6.14 1.03 1.88
CA LYS A 97 -7.53 0.86 2.30
C LYS A 97 -7.80 -0.61 2.55
N PHE A 98 -8.22 -0.94 3.77
CA PHE A 98 -8.48 -2.30 4.20
C PHE A 98 -9.96 -2.49 4.42
N PHE A 99 -10.49 -3.58 3.88
CA PHE A 99 -11.92 -3.87 3.88
C PHE A 99 -12.23 -5.07 4.76
N ARG A 100 -13.44 -5.07 5.34
CA ARG A 100 -14.01 -6.22 6.06
C ARG A 100 -15.46 -6.41 5.65
N THR A 101 -15.92 -7.65 5.65
CA THR A 101 -17.33 -7.96 5.45
C THR A 101 -18.10 -7.65 6.73
N SER A 102 -19.13 -6.81 6.62
CA SER A 102 -20.06 -6.53 7.71
C SER A 102 -20.98 -7.73 7.98
N SER A 103 -21.66 -7.74 9.13
CA SER A 103 -22.70 -8.74 9.45
C SER A 103 -23.79 -8.88 8.37
N GLY A 104 -24.11 -7.80 7.65
CA GLY A 104 -25.04 -7.78 6.52
C GLY A 104 -24.45 -8.23 5.18
N GLY A 105 -23.28 -8.87 5.14
CA GLY A 105 -22.68 -9.44 3.92
C GLY A 105 -22.01 -8.43 2.97
N THR A 106 -22.09 -7.13 3.24
CA THR A 106 -21.48 -6.08 2.41
C THR A 106 -20.03 -5.79 2.83
N GLN A 107 -19.14 -5.61 1.85
CA GLN A 107 -17.77 -5.15 2.11
C GLN A 107 -17.80 -3.66 2.50
N ARG A 108 -17.15 -3.33 3.62
CA ARG A 108 -17.02 -1.95 4.09
C ARG A 108 -15.56 -1.64 4.40
N LEU A 109 -15.19 -0.38 4.15
CA LEU A 109 -13.90 0.15 4.53
C LEU A 109 -13.78 0.08 6.06
N PHE A 110 -12.78 -0.67 6.54
CA PHE A 110 -12.49 -0.83 7.97
C PHE A 110 -11.42 0.15 8.44
N TRP A 111 -10.35 0.30 7.66
CA TRP A 111 -9.23 1.18 8.00
C TRP A 111 -8.61 1.78 6.74
N LYS A 112 -8.14 3.04 6.84
CA LYS A 112 -7.36 3.72 5.81
C LYS A 112 -6.10 4.33 6.43
N SER A 113 -4.97 4.27 5.73
CA SER A 113 -3.79 5.03 6.13
C SER A 113 -4.00 6.53 5.92
N LEU A 114 -3.28 7.35 6.68
CA LEU A 114 -3.33 8.81 6.57
C LEU A 114 -2.62 9.29 5.29
N ASP A 115 -3.02 10.47 4.80
CA ASP A 115 -2.35 11.16 3.71
C ASP A 115 -0.95 11.61 4.17
N GLY A 116 0.09 11.13 3.49
CA GLY A 116 1.49 11.42 3.82
C GLY A 116 2.25 10.17 4.26
N VAL A 117 2.59 9.31 3.30
CA VAL A 117 3.60 8.29 3.51
C VAL A 117 4.94 8.96 3.31
N SER A 118 5.84 8.87 4.30
CA SER A 118 7.18 9.43 4.17
C SER A 118 7.89 8.77 2.98
N PRO A 119 8.74 9.50 2.22
CA PRO A 119 9.31 9.02 0.96
C PRO A 119 10.20 7.77 1.08
N TRP A 120 10.49 7.31 2.31
CA TRP A 120 11.33 6.14 2.59
C TRP A 120 10.53 4.88 3.00
N ALA A 121 9.20 4.95 2.99
CA ALA A 121 8.34 3.96 3.64
C ALA A 121 7.71 2.93 2.70
N ILE A 122 8.11 2.81 1.43
CA ILE A 122 7.61 1.77 0.52
C ILE A 122 8.80 1.06 -0.12
N ILE A 123 8.99 -0.22 0.22
CA ILE A 123 10.03 -1.11 -0.30
C ILE A 123 9.35 -2.34 -0.90
#